data_AF-A0A4P5WDJ9-F1
#
_entry.id   AF-A0A4P5WDJ9-F1
#
_cell.length_a   1.000
_cell.length_b   1.000
_cell.length_c   1.000
_cell.angle_alpha   90.00
_cell.angle_beta   90.00
_cell.angle_gamma   90.00
#
_symmetry.space_group_name_H-M   'P 1'
#
loop_
_entity.id
_entity.type
_entity.pdbx_description
1 polymer ?
#
loop_
_entity_poly.entity_id
_entity_poly.type
_entity_poly.pdbx_seq_one_letter_code
_entity_poly.pdbx_strand_id
1 'polypeptide(L)'
;MNSQTKSQFIAVASITSELSAVMVVAKEISLAAANAKAIAFRAGDKAKGFQPITDFINELAKETIELVTNINVYALLLYRLTVNEYRRTEAYNRFEKVGKLAAGAAYADSMKEPIATARTMMQDCQRQFKRDVTQLLGQLEAVMHHARAARVIAANSRIEASQAGEYLQSLQAVAESVDKAAHTIHDNVQRCRIALSIYRNS
;
A
#
# COMPACT_ATOMS: atom_id res chain seq x y z
N MET A 1 24.01 6.26 -9.10
CA MET A 1 23.03 6.27 -7.98
C MET A 1 23.78 5.95 -6.70
N ASN A 2 23.63 6.75 -5.63
CA ASN A 2 24.18 6.36 -4.34
C ASN A 2 23.40 5.13 -3.79
N SER A 3 23.97 4.41 -2.81
CA SER A 3 23.36 3.18 -2.28
C SER A 3 21.98 3.43 -1.65
N GLN A 4 21.81 4.56 -0.97
CA GLN A 4 20.58 4.94 -0.27
C GLN A 4 19.41 5.17 -1.23
N THR A 5 19.58 5.95 -2.29
CA THR A 5 18.51 6.20 -3.26
C THR A 5 18.18 4.96 -4.09
N LYS A 6 19.16 4.06 -4.31
CA LYS A 6 18.88 2.75 -4.89
C LYS A 6 18.00 1.89 -3.98
N SER A 7 18.27 1.92 -2.68
CA SER A 7 17.45 1.23 -1.69
C SER A 7 16.03 1.81 -1.60
N GLN A 8 15.89 3.14 -1.59
CA GLN A 8 14.58 3.82 -1.62
C GLN A 8 13.78 3.45 -2.88
N PHE A 9 14.44 3.48 -4.04
CA PHE A 9 13.84 3.13 -5.31
C PHE A 9 13.30 1.69 -5.32
N ILE A 10 14.11 0.73 -4.89
CA ILE A 10 13.71 -0.69 -4.83
C ILE A 10 12.53 -0.87 -3.87
N ALA A 11 12.59 -0.23 -2.70
CA ALA A 11 11.53 -0.32 -1.70
C ALA A 11 10.20 0.26 -2.18
N VAL A 12 10.21 1.39 -2.89
CA VAL A 12 8.97 1.98 -3.44
C VAL A 12 8.44 1.14 -4.61
N ALA A 13 9.32 0.63 -5.47
CA ALA A 13 8.92 -0.21 -6.60
C ALA A 13 8.32 -1.56 -6.17
N SER A 14 8.82 -2.16 -5.08
CA SER A 14 8.29 -3.44 -4.57
C SER A 14 6.84 -3.32 -4.10
N ILE A 15 6.39 -2.14 -3.68
CA ILE A 15 5.02 -1.90 -3.21
C ILE A 15 4.01 -2.26 -4.29
N THR A 16 4.23 -1.82 -5.54
CA THR A 16 3.30 -2.09 -6.63
C THR A 16 3.15 -3.59 -6.89
N SER A 17 4.23 -4.37 -6.73
CA SER A 17 4.19 -5.83 -6.87
C SER A 17 3.37 -6.48 -5.76
N GLU A 18 3.65 -6.13 -4.50
CA GLU A 18 2.93 -6.67 -3.33
C GLU A 18 1.44 -6.29 -3.36
N LEU A 19 1.12 -5.06 -3.74
CA LEU A 19 -0.25 -4.59 -3.84
C LEU A 19 -1.00 -5.15 -5.05
N SER A 20 -0.31 -5.54 -6.11
CA SER A 20 -0.94 -6.28 -7.21
C SER A 20 -1.46 -7.64 -6.74
N ALA A 21 -0.72 -8.32 -5.86
CA ALA A 21 -1.20 -9.56 -5.24
C ALA A 21 -2.43 -9.32 -4.35
N VAL A 22 -2.43 -8.23 -3.57
CA VAL A 22 -3.60 -7.81 -2.76
C VAL A 22 -4.83 -7.58 -3.65
N MET A 23 -4.66 -6.92 -4.80
CA MET A 23 -5.76 -6.65 -5.74
C MET A 23 -6.39 -7.93 -6.30
N VAL A 24 -5.59 -8.93 -6.65
CA VAL A 24 -6.09 -10.22 -7.15
C VAL A 24 -6.96 -10.88 -6.09
N VAL A 25 -6.44 -10.97 -4.87
CA VAL A 25 -7.12 -11.61 -3.74
C VAL A 25 -8.41 -10.87 -3.36
N ALA A 26 -8.41 -9.54 -3.36
CA ALA A 26 -9.62 -8.76 -3.06
C ALA A 26 -10.73 -8.97 -4.12
N LYS A 27 -10.36 -9.12 -5.40
CA LYS A 27 -11.32 -9.46 -6.48
C LYS A 27 -11.90 -10.85 -6.30
N GLU A 28 -11.08 -11.83 -5.92
CA GLU A 28 -11.53 -13.18 -5.63
C GLU A 28 -12.52 -13.20 -4.46
N ILE A 29 -12.25 -12.45 -3.39
CA ILE A 29 -13.19 -12.28 -2.27
C ILE A 29 -14.52 -11.70 -2.75
N SER A 30 -14.50 -10.62 -3.53
CA SER A 30 -15.73 -9.98 -4.01
C SER A 30 -16.58 -10.94 -4.84
N LEU A 31 -15.95 -11.74 -5.70
CA LEU A 31 -16.64 -12.78 -6.49
C LEU A 31 -17.21 -13.89 -5.59
N ALA A 32 -16.42 -14.39 -4.63
CA ALA A 32 -16.87 -15.42 -3.69
C ALA A 32 -18.06 -14.93 -2.86
N ALA A 33 -18.03 -13.68 -2.38
CA ALA A 33 -19.11 -13.06 -1.63
C ALA A 33 -20.38 -12.90 -2.47
N ALA A 34 -20.26 -12.48 -3.74
CA ALA A 34 -21.40 -12.39 -4.64
C ALA A 34 -22.06 -13.75 -4.90
N ASN A 35 -21.25 -14.80 -5.11
CA ASN A 35 -21.74 -16.17 -5.27
C ASN A 35 -22.42 -16.67 -3.99
N ALA A 36 -21.81 -16.41 -2.83
CA ALA A 36 -22.36 -16.77 -1.53
C ALA A 36 -23.70 -16.07 -1.26
N LYS A 37 -23.83 -14.80 -1.65
CA LYS A 37 -25.08 -14.05 -1.55
C LYS A 37 -26.21 -14.70 -2.34
N ALA A 38 -25.92 -15.16 -3.56
CA ALA A 38 -26.88 -15.88 -4.39
C ALA A 38 -27.30 -17.22 -3.75
N ILE A 39 -26.37 -17.95 -3.12
CA ILE A 39 -26.66 -19.18 -2.39
C ILE A 39 -27.53 -18.89 -1.16
N ALA A 40 -27.16 -17.89 -0.35
CA ALA A 40 -27.92 -17.49 0.83
C ALA A 40 -29.34 -17.05 0.46
N PHE A 41 -29.51 -16.36 -0.68
CA PHE A 41 -30.83 -16.02 -1.21
C PHE A 41 -31.65 -17.26 -1.59
N ARG A 42 -31.05 -18.26 -2.25
CA ARG A 42 -31.73 -19.52 -2.61
C ARG A 42 -32.11 -20.36 -1.40
N ALA A 43 -31.28 -20.34 -0.36
CA ALA A 43 -31.53 -21.04 0.89
C ALA A 43 -32.70 -20.47 1.70
N GLY A 44 -33.13 -19.25 1.40
CA GLY A 44 -34.23 -18.57 2.07
C GLY A 44 -33.97 -18.41 3.57
N ASP A 45 -34.97 -18.77 4.38
CA ASP A 45 -34.89 -18.62 5.84
C ASP A 45 -33.75 -19.43 6.48
N LYS A 46 -33.29 -20.51 5.84
CA LYS A 46 -32.19 -21.34 6.36
C LYS A 46 -30.84 -20.62 6.39
N ALA A 47 -30.62 -19.58 5.57
CA ALA A 47 -29.36 -18.84 5.53
C ALA A 47 -29.56 -17.32 5.59
N LYS A 48 -30.68 -16.88 6.17
CA LYS A 48 -31.05 -15.46 6.21
C LYS A 48 -30.03 -14.60 6.97
N GLY A 49 -29.43 -15.12 8.04
CA GLY A 49 -28.36 -14.43 8.76
C GLY A 49 -27.03 -14.38 8.01
N PHE A 50 -26.88 -15.15 6.93
CA PHE A 50 -25.68 -15.14 6.09
C PHE A 50 -25.69 -14.00 5.05
N GLN A 51 -26.86 -13.43 4.71
CA GLN A 51 -26.95 -12.34 3.74
C GLN A 51 -26.19 -11.07 4.19
N PRO A 52 -26.41 -10.52 5.40
CA PRO A 52 -25.66 -9.35 5.88
C PRO A 52 -24.14 -9.58 5.89
N ILE A 53 -23.72 -10.82 6.18
CA ILE A 53 -22.32 -11.22 6.16
C ILE A 53 -21.74 -11.12 4.74
N THR A 54 -22.44 -11.65 3.73
CA THR A 54 -21.98 -11.57 2.34
C THR A 54 -21.94 -10.15 1.79
N ASP A 55 -22.88 -9.31 2.22
CA ASP A 55 -22.90 -7.90 1.87
C ASP A 55 -21.70 -7.15 2.46
N PHE A 56 -21.42 -7.38 3.75
CA PHE A 56 -20.25 -6.82 4.41
C PHE A 56 -18.94 -7.26 3.75
N ILE A 57 -18.78 -8.56 3.45
CA ILE A 57 -17.57 -9.08 2.78
C ILE A 57 -17.38 -8.39 1.42
N ASN A 58 -18.46 -8.23 0.66
CA ASN A 58 -18.40 -7.59 -0.65
C ASN A 58 -18.07 -6.09 -0.58
N GLU A 59 -18.64 -5.38 0.39
CA GLU A 59 -18.31 -3.97 0.67
C GLU A 59 -16.84 -3.81 1.04
N LEU A 60 -16.36 -4.59 2.01
CA LEU A 60 -14.97 -4.57 2.46
C LEU A 60 -14.00 -4.88 1.31
N ALA A 61 -14.33 -5.84 0.44
CA ALA A 61 -13.54 -6.15 -0.73
C ALA A 61 -13.46 -4.98 -1.72
N LYS A 62 -14.58 -4.29 -1.98
CA LYS A 62 -14.61 -3.11 -2.85
C LYS A 62 -13.80 -1.95 -2.27
N GLU A 63 -13.96 -1.65 -0.99
CA GLU A 63 -13.18 -0.61 -0.33
C GLU A 63 -11.68 -0.94 -0.34
N THR A 64 -11.32 -2.22 -0.15
CA THR A 64 -9.93 -2.68 -0.24
C THR A 64 -9.37 -2.47 -1.65
N ILE A 65 -10.14 -2.82 -2.69
CA ILE A 65 -9.76 -2.61 -4.09
C ILE A 65 -9.54 -1.12 -4.38
N GLU A 66 -10.44 -0.26 -3.93
CA GLU A 66 -10.34 1.19 -4.12
C GLU A 66 -9.10 1.76 -3.40
N LEU A 67 -8.92 1.40 -2.12
CA LEU A 67 -7.80 1.86 -1.32
C LEU A 67 -6.46 1.41 -1.91
N VAL A 68 -6.35 0.16 -2.34
CA VAL A 68 -5.13 -0.37 -2.96
C VAL A 68 -4.86 0.28 -4.32
N THR A 69 -5.91 0.59 -5.09
CA THR A 69 -5.77 1.35 -6.34
C THR A 69 -5.20 2.74 -6.08
N ASN A 70 -5.74 3.46 -5.08
CA ASN A 70 -5.25 4.77 -4.67
C ASN A 70 -3.81 4.71 -4.17
N ILE A 71 -3.47 3.68 -3.40
CA ILE A 71 -2.10 3.44 -2.92
C ILE A 71 -1.13 3.23 -4.09
N ASN A 72 -1.51 2.44 -5.12
CA ASN A 72 -0.67 2.21 -6.29
C ASN A 72 -0.38 3.51 -7.07
N VAL A 73 -1.38 4.38 -7.23
CA VAL A 73 -1.18 5.71 -7.82
C VAL A 73 -0.19 6.52 -6.99
N TYR A 74 -0.34 6.48 -5.66
CA TYR A 74 0.53 7.22 -4.75
C TYR A 74 1.97 6.68 -4.74
N ALA A 75 2.14 5.36 -4.78
CA ALA A 75 3.44 4.70 -4.91
C ALA A 75 4.16 5.10 -6.21
N LEU A 76 3.43 5.27 -7.32
CA LEU A 76 4.00 5.76 -8.57
C LEU A 76 4.47 7.22 -8.48
N LEU A 77 3.73 8.08 -7.77
CA LEU A 77 4.15 9.46 -7.51
C LEU A 77 5.41 9.49 -6.64
N LEU A 78 5.44 8.68 -5.58
CA LEU A 78 6.59 8.53 -4.70
C LEU A 78 7.81 8.01 -5.46
N TYR A 79 7.60 7.06 -6.37
CA TYR A 79 8.65 6.55 -7.26
C TYR A 79 9.27 7.68 -8.08
N ARG A 80 8.47 8.54 -8.72
CA ARG A 80 8.97 9.70 -9.47
C ARG A 80 9.72 10.67 -8.56
N LEU A 81 9.27 10.84 -7.32
CA LEU A 81 9.93 11.69 -6.34
C LEU A 81 11.33 11.17 -5.98
N THR A 82 11.53 9.85 -5.82
CA THR A 82 12.88 9.28 -5.56
C THR A 82 13.87 9.60 -6.68
N VAL A 83 13.43 9.57 -7.93
CA VAL A 83 14.26 9.92 -9.09
C VAL A 83 14.61 11.41 -9.08
N ASN A 84 13.65 12.26 -8.73
CA ASN A 84 13.90 13.70 -8.61
C ASN A 84 14.85 14.02 -7.44
N GLU A 85 14.66 13.39 -6.28
CA GLU A 85 15.56 13.51 -5.13
C GLU A 85 16.99 13.13 -5.51
N TYR A 86 17.17 12.02 -6.23
CA TYR A 86 18.49 11.61 -6.74
C TYR A 86 19.12 12.70 -7.60
N ARG A 87 18.39 13.21 -8.60
CA ARG A 87 18.90 14.22 -9.54
C ARG A 87 19.25 15.52 -8.82
N ARG A 88 18.45 15.94 -7.84
CA ARG A 88 18.70 17.17 -7.06
C ARG A 88 19.89 17.02 -6.13
N THR A 89 20.02 15.86 -5.47
CA THR A 89 21.18 15.54 -4.62
C THR A 89 22.47 15.53 -5.44
N GLU A 90 22.45 14.89 -6.60
CA GLU A 90 23.60 14.85 -7.51
C GLU A 90 23.99 16.25 -8.02
N ALA A 91 23.00 17.07 -8.38
CA ALA A 91 23.24 18.46 -8.77
C ALA A 91 23.87 19.29 -7.65
N TYR A 92 23.32 19.20 -6.43
CA TYR A 92 23.90 19.86 -5.25
C TYR A 92 25.35 19.43 -5.01
N ASN A 93 25.63 18.12 -5.02
CA ASN A 93 26.97 17.59 -4.81
C ASN A 93 27.97 18.12 -5.85
N ARG A 94 27.55 18.24 -7.12
CA ARG A 94 28.38 18.80 -8.20
C ARG A 94 28.62 20.29 -7.99
N PHE A 95 27.59 21.07 -7.67
CA PHE A 95 27.75 22.50 -7.37
C PHE A 95 28.65 22.73 -6.17
N GLU A 96 28.49 21.94 -5.10
CA GLU A 96 29.35 22.01 -3.92
C GLU A 96 30.81 21.68 -4.27
N LYS A 97 31.05 20.64 -5.08
CA LYS A 97 32.39 20.29 -5.56
C LYS A 97 33.02 21.42 -6.38
N VAL A 98 32.28 22.01 -7.32
CA VAL A 98 32.77 23.15 -8.11
C VAL A 98 33.06 24.36 -7.21
N GLY A 99 32.19 24.66 -6.25
CA GLY A 99 32.41 25.74 -5.29
C GLY A 99 33.71 25.57 -4.48
N LYS A 100 34.03 24.33 -4.06
CA LYS A 100 35.30 24.01 -3.39
C LYS A 100 36.50 24.18 -4.31
N LEU A 101 36.41 23.74 -5.57
CA LEU A 101 37.49 23.84 -6.55
C LEU A 101 37.74 25.28 -7.03
N ALA A 102 36.70 26.11 -7.08
CA ALA A 102 36.78 27.51 -7.48
C ALA A 102 37.22 28.44 -6.33
N ALA A 103 37.55 27.91 -5.14
CA ALA A 103 38.00 28.71 -4.01
C ALA A 103 39.24 29.54 -4.40
N GLY A 104 39.12 30.87 -4.29
CA GLY A 104 40.19 31.81 -4.67
C GLY A 104 40.19 32.24 -6.14
N ALA A 105 39.27 31.73 -6.97
CA ALA A 105 39.09 32.21 -8.34
C ALA A 105 38.39 33.58 -8.37
N ALA A 106 38.62 34.36 -9.45
CA ALA A 106 38.11 35.72 -9.61
C ALA A 106 36.58 35.85 -9.48
N TYR A 107 35.83 34.78 -9.81
CA TYR A 107 34.38 34.73 -9.76
C TYR A 107 33.84 33.67 -8.80
N ALA A 108 34.60 33.25 -7.78
CA ALA A 108 34.19 32.21 -6.84
C ALA A 108 32.82 32.50 -6.16
N ASP A 109 32.54 33.77 -5.90
CA ASP A 109 31.32 34.22 -5.25
C ASP A 109 30.05 34.01 -6.09
N SER A 110 30.16 33.94 -7.42
CA SER A 110 29.00 33.68 -8.30
C SER A 110 28.42 32.28 -8.11
N MET A 111 29.15 31.37 -7.45
CA MET A 111 28.68 30.01 -7.16
C MET A 111 27.85 29.92 -5.88
N LYS A 112 27.87 30.94 -5.00
CA LYS A 112 27.17 30.92 -3.71
C LYS A 112 25.66 30.73 -3.87
N GLU A 113 25.05 31.51 -4.76
CA GLU A 113 23.60 31.45 -5.01
C GLU A 113 23.17 30.11 -5.65
N PRO A 114 23.78 29.63 -6.76
CA PRO A 114 23.47 28.31 -7.31
C PRO A 114 23.59 27.16 -6.31
N ILE A 115 24.62 27.18 -5.44
CA ILE A 115 24.80 26.17 -4.38
C ILE A 115 23.67 26.25 -3.36
N ALA A 116 23.30 27.45 -2.91
CA ALA A 116 22.22 27.65 -1.96
C ALA A 116 20.88 27.19 -2.53
N THR A 117 20.56 27.56 -3.78
CA THR A 117 19.32 27.13 -4.46
C THR A 117 19.29 25.61 -4.63
N ALA A 118 20.38 24.98 -5.08
CA ALA A 118 20.45 23.53 -5.23
C ALA A 118 20.28 22.80 -3.89
N ARG A 119 20.85 23.34 -2.80
CA ARG A 119 20.68 22.81 -1.44
C ARG A 119 19.22 22.86 -1.00
N THR A 120 18.55 24.00 -1.16
CA THR A 120 17.14 24.17 -0.79
C THR A 120 16.26 23.18 -1.56
N MET A 121 16.43 23.08 -2.88
CA MET A 121 15.65 22.14 -3.70
C MET A 121 15.85 20.67 -3.30
N MET A 122 17.09 20.29 -2.95
CA MET A 122 17.40 18.94 -2.46
C MET A 122 16.69 18.68 -1.12
N GLN A 123 16.79 19.61 -0.17
CA GLN A 123 16.15 19.50 1.13
C GLN A 123 14.63 19.43 1.03
N ASP A 124 14.03 20.21 0.13
CA ASP A 124 12.58 20.20 -0.08
C ASP A 124 12.11 18.87 -0.66
N CYS A 125 12.84 18.28 -1.62
CA CYS A 125 12.54 16.94 -2.13
C CYS A 125 12.63 15.88 -1.02
N GLN A 126 13.67 15.94 -0.17
CA GLN A 126 13.82 15.02 0.96
C GLN A 126 12.69 15.14 1.97
N ARG A 127 12.27 16.37 2.32
CA ARG A 127 11.14 16.60 3.22
C ARG A 127 9.84 16.09 2.61
N GLN A 128 9.62 16.34 1.33
CA GLN A 128 8.43 15.85 0.62
C GLN A 128 8.39 14.32 0.63
N PHE A 129 9.52 13.67 0.34
CA PHE A 129 9.61 12.21 0.32
C PHE A 129 9.22 11.59 1.68
N LYS A 130 9.73 12.14 2.79
CA LYS A 130 9.40 11.65 4.14
C LYS A 130 7.92 11.81 4.49
N ARG A 131 7.32 12.95 4.12
CA ARG A 131 5.87 13.18 4.30
C ARG A 131 5.06 12.16 3.51
N ASP A 132 5.44 11.93 2.27
CA ASP A 132 4.72 11.03 1.38
C ASP A 132 4.86 9.57 1.85
N VAL A 133 6.04 9.14 2.28
CA VAL A 133 6.22 7.82 2.93
C VAL A 133 5.29 7.66 4.15
N THR A 134 5.17 8.71 4.97
CA THR A 134 4.31 8.67 6.16
C THR A 134 2.83 8.53 5.79
N GLN A 135 2.37 9.26 4.79
CA GLN A 135 1.00 9.15 4.28
C GLN A 135 0.73 7.76 3.70
N LEU A 136 1.67 7.23 2.92
CA LEU A 136 1.59 5.89 2.33
C LEU A 136 1.51 4.80 3.40
N LEU A 137 2.30 4.91 4.47
CA LEU A 137 2.22 4.00 5.62
C LEU A 137 0.85 4.06 6.32
N GLY A 138 0.25 5.25 6.41
CA GLY A 138 -1.11 5.42 6.94
C GLY A 138 -2.17 4.72 6.10
N GLN A 139 -2.08 4.84 4.78
CA GLN A 139 -3.00 4.14 3.86
C GLN A 139 -2.82 2.61 3.93
N LEU A 140 -1.59 2.12 4.04
CA LEU A 140 -1.32 0.69 4.23
C LEU A 140 -1.90 0.17 5.56
N GLU A 141 -1.85 0.94 6.65
CA GLU A 141 -2.49 0.55 7.91
C GLU A 141 -4.01 0.45 7.77
N ALA A 142 -4.65 1.35 7.00
CA ALA A 142 -6.08 1.24 6.70
C ALA A 142 -6.42 -0.09 5.99
N VAL A 143 -5.60 -0.54 5.02
CA VAL A 143 -5.78 -1.87 4.40
C VAL A 143 -5.65 -2.99 5.45
N MET A 144 -4.72 -2.88 6.40
CA MET A 144 -4.59 -3.86 7.50
C MET A 144 -5.82 -3.90 8.40
N HIS A 145 -6.47 -2.76 8.65
CA HIS A 145 -7.75 -2.73 9.37
C HIS A 145 -8.82 -3.54 8.63
N HIS A 146 -8.92 -3.41 7.31
CA HIS A 146 -9.87 -4.16 6.50
C HIS A 146 -9.59 -5.66 6.56
N ALA A 147 -8.31 -6.06 6.45
CA ALA A 147 -7.92 -7.47 6.61
C ALA A 147 -8.30 -8.03 8.00
N ARG A 148 -8.12 -7.26 9.08
CA ARG A 148 -8.53 -7.70 10.43
C ARG A 148 -10.04 -7.84 10.55
N ALA A 149 -10.80 -6.88 10.03
CA ALA A 149 -12.27 -6.95 10.03
C ALA A 149 -12.77 -8.16 9.24
N ALA A 150 -12.19 -8.43 8.07
CA ALA A 150 -12.51 -9.61 7.27
C ALA A 150 -12.30 -10.93 8.03
N ARG A 151 -11.23 -11.05 8.83
CA ARG A 151 -10.97 -12.26 9.65
C ARG A 151 -12.03 -12.47 10.74
N VAL A 152 -12.42 -11.40 11.44
CA VAL A 152 -13.49 -11.47 12.46
C VAL A 152 -14.79 -11.92 11.82
N ILE A 153 -15.13 -11.36 10.67
CA ILE A 153 -16.35 -11.73 9.95
C ILE A 153 -16.28 -13.14 9.40
N ALA A 154 -15.15 -13.59 8.85
CA ALA A 154 -14.97 -14.97 8.41
C ALA A 154 -15.19 -15.97 9.54
N ALA A 155 -14.71 -15.68 10.76
CA ALA A 155 -14.96 -16.52 11.93
C ALA A 155 -16.47 -16.58 12.27
N ASN A 156 -17.15 -15.44 12.30
CA ASN A 156 -18.60 -15.39 12.55
C ASN A 156 -19.41 -16.08 11.44
N SER A 157 -18.93 -16.01 10.19
CA SER A 157 -19.54 -16.66 9.03
C SER A 157 -19.57 -18.18 9.18
N ARG A 158 -18.55 -18.80 9.79
CA ARG A 158 -18.54 -20.26 10.01
C ARG A 158 -19.67 -20.70 10.96
N ILE A 159 -19.97 -19.89 11.98
CA ILE A 159 -21.06 -20.16 12.92
C ILE A 159 -22.41 -20.08 12.19
N GLU A 160 -22.62 -19.04 11.39
CA GLU A 160 -23.86 -18.86 10.65
C GLU A 160 -24.05 -19.90 9.54
N ALA A 161 -22.97 -20.28 8.84
CA ALA A 161 -22.97 -21.35 7.85
C ALA A 161 -23.40 -22.70 8.44
N SER A 162 -23.11 -22.96 9.72
CA SER A 162 -23.50 -24.20 10.39
C SER A 162 -25.02 -24.38 10.48
N GLN A 163 -25.79 -23.29 10.39
CA GLN A 163 -27.26 -23.29 10.46
C GLN A 163 -27.92 -23.47 9.09
N ALA A 164 -27.14 -23.39 7.99
CA ALA A 164 -27.65 -23.37 6.62
C ALA A 164 -27.96 -24.76 6.02
N GLY A 165 -27.90 -25.83 6.82
CA GLY A 165 -28.26 -27.19 6.41
C GLY A 165 -27.47 -27.65 5.18
N GLU A 166 -28.18 -27.92 4.08
CA GLU A 166 -27.59 -28.39 2.81
C GLU A 166 -26.57 -27.42 2.18
N TYR A 167 -26.64 -26.13 2.54
CA TYR A 167 -25.73 -25.10 2.03
C TYR A 167 -24.46 -24.91 2.88
N LEU A 168 -24.35 -25.61 4.02
CA LEU A 168 -23.26 -25.49 4.99
C LEU A 168 -21.89 -25.54 4.33
N GLN A 169 -21.64 -26.55 3.50
CA GLN A 169 -20.33 -26.74 2.88
C GLN A 169 -19.96 -25.59 1.93
N SER A 170 -20.94 -25.06 1.20
CA SER A 170 -20.73 -23.94 0.27
C SER A 170 -20.45 -22.64 1.00
N LEU A 171 -21.20 -22.35 2.07
CA LEU A 171 -21.04 -21.12 2.86
C LEU A 171 -19.77 -21.18 3.74
N GLN A 172 -19.40 -22.36 4.24
CA GLN A 172 -18.17 -22.56 4.98
C GLN A 172 -16.93 -22.39 4.08
N ALA A 173 -16.97 -22.89 2.84
CA ALA A 173 -15.89 -22.66 1.87
C ALA A 173 -15.67 -21.16 1.59
N VAL A 174 -16.74 -20.35 1.59
CA VAL A 174 -16.64 -18.89 1.45
C VAL A 174 -15.95 -18.29 2.67
N ALA A 175 -16.35 -18.68 3.88
CA ALA A 175 -15.71 -18.19 5.11
C ALA A 175 -14.21 -18.53 5.15
N GLU A 176 -13.82 -19.74 4.76
CA GLU A 176 -12.42 -20.16 4.65
C GLU A 176 -11.66 -19.37 3.58
N SER A 177 -12.27 -19.12 2.42
CA SER A 177 -11.68 -18.30 1.36
C SER A 177 -11.43 -16.87 1.84
N VAL A 178 -12.37 -16.26 2.55
CA VAL A 178 -12.22 -14.89 3.10
C VAL A 178 -11.10 -14.84 4.14
N ASP A 179 -11.02 -15.82 5.04
CA ASP A 179 -9.98 -15.89 6.08
C ASP A 179 -8.57 -16.01 5.45
N LYS A 180 -8.41 -16.92 4.48
CA LYS A 180 -7.15 -17.08 3.73
C LYS A 180 -6.77 -15.82 2.96
N ALA A 181 -7.75 -15.19 2.32
CA ALA A 181 -7.55 -13.97 1.58
C ALA A 181 -7.12 -12.82 2.51
N ALA A 182 -7.77 -12.67 3.66
CA ALA A 182 -7.41 -11.66 4.65
C ALA A 182 -5.99 -11.84 5.21
N HIS A 183 -5.54 -13.08 5.43
CA HIS A 183 -4.13 -13.36 5.77
C HIS A 183 -3.19 -12.92 4.65
N THR A 184 -3.52 -13.28 3.40
CA THR A 184 -2.70 -12.90 2.25
C THR A 184 -2.60 -11.38 2.12
N ILE A 185 -3.71 -10.66 2.26
CA ILE A 185 -3.73 -9.19 2.25
C ILE A 185 -2.81 -8.65 3.36
N HIS A 186 -2.96 -9.16 4.59
CA HIS A 186 -2.16 -8.74 5.73
C HIS A 186 -0.65 -8.91 5.46
N ASP A 187 -0.23 -10.07 4.97
CA ASP A 187 1.18 -10.40 4.76
C ASP A 187 1.82 -9.52 3.67
N ASN A 188 1.14 -9.33 2.53
CA ASN A 188 1.63 -8.46 1.46
C ASN A 188 1.74 -7.00 1.93
N VAL A 189 0.71 -6.49 2.63
CA VAL A 189 0.71 -5.13 3.15
C VAL A 189 1.79 -4.94 4.22
N GLN A 190 2.00 -5.94 5.08
CA GLN A 190 3.06 -5.90 6.09
C GLN A 190 4.46 -5.84 5.45
N ARG A 191 4.71 -6.58 4.36
CA ARG A 191 5.95 -6.47 3.59
C ARG A 191 6.17 -5.06 3.05
N CYS A 192 5.14 -4.43 2.48
CA CYS A 192 5.20 -3.02 2.05
C CYS A 192 5.60 -2.09 3.20
N ARG A 193 4.99 -2.26 4.36
CA ARG A 193 5.26 -1.42 5.53
C ARG A 193 6.68 -1.58 6.04
N ILE A 194 7.19 -2.81 6.13
CA ILE A 194 8.57 -3.07 6.54
C ILE A 194 9.53 -2.38 5.58
N ALA A 195 9.33 -2.54 4.26
CA ALA A 195 10.17 -1.94 3.23
C ALA A 195 10.21 -0.40 3.31
N LEU A 196 9.12 0.25 3.71
CA LEU A 196 9.02 1.70 3.83
C LEU A 196 9.43 2.25 5.20
N SER A 197 9.28 1.48 6.28
CA SER A 197 9.41 1.95 7.67
C SER A 197 10.76 2.59 7.97
N ILE A 198 11.83 2.11 7.34
CA ILE A 198 13.20 2.62 7.49
C ILE A 198 13.35 4.06 6.99
N TYR A 199 12.47 4.52 6.08
CA TYR A 199 12.51 5.86 5.49
C TYR A 199 11.59 6.87 6.18
N ARG A 200 10.89 6.46 7.25
CA ARG A 200 10.04 7.35 8.04
C ARG A 200 10.84 8.33 8.89
N ASN A 201 11.99 7.88 9.43
CA ASN A 201 12.77 8.59 10.44
C ASN A 201 14.22 8.92 10.01
N SER A 202 14.69 8.41 8.86
CA SER A 202 15.97 8.79 8.26
C SER A 202 15.82 10.09 7.49
#